data_AF-A0A6G2VJS4-F1
#
_entry.id   AF-A0A6G2VJS4-F1
#
_cell.length_a   1.000
_cell.length_b   1.000
_cell.length_c   1.000
_cell.angle_alpha   90.00
_cell.angle_beta   90.00
_cell.angle_gamma   90.00
#
_symmetry.space_group_name_H-M   'P 1'
#
loop_
_entity.id
_entity.type
_entity.pdbx_description
1 polymer ?
#
loop_
_entity_poly.entity_id
_entity_poly.type
_entity_poly.pdbx_seq_one_letter_code
_entity_poly.pdbx_strand_id
1 'polypeptide(L)'
;MAYAGTLVDWAESFLRLTIKPVSRPGDAKGFVVLPRRWVVERSLACLLHARRNARNYETPPQHSEAMLTLSAITLKTPRLTWQPIHPNSAVHGQRPHFEPFDLRRQPLLTSLDVTDVPAKRGLGRASAALTIDKNCP
;
A
#
# COMPACT_ATOMS: atom_id res chain seq x y z
N MET A 1 5.57 -24.75 -25.39
CA MET A 1 5.43 -23.55 -24.52
C MET A 1 3.95 -23.25 -24.38
N ALA A 2 3.35 -23.42 -23.20
CA ALA A 2 1.88 -23.41 -23.03
C ALA A 2 1.21 -22.03 -23.21
N TYR A 3 1.98 -20.94 -23.34
CA TYR A 3 1.48 -19.55 -23.38
C TYR A 3 2.00 -18.74 -24.58
N ALA A 4 2.60 -19.38 -25.59
CA ALA A 4 3.11 -18.69 -26.77
C ALA A 4 2.01 -18.53 -27.84
N GLY A 5 1.99 -17.39 -28.55
CA GLY A 5 1.06 -17.12 -29.66
C GLY A 5 -0.28 -16.55 -29.17
N THR A 6 -1.27 -17.39 -28.93
CA THR A 6 -2.67 -16.97 -28.70
C THR A 6 -2.83 -15.95 -27.56
N LEU A 7 -2.09 -16.10 -26.47
CA LEU A 7 -2.14 -15.16 -25.35
C LEU A 7 -1.51 -13.81 -25.68
N VAL A 8 -0.44 -13.82 -26.47
CA VAL A 8 0.28 -12.60 -26.88
C VAL A 8 -0.60 -11.81 -27.84
N ASP A 9 -1.17 -12.48 -28.84
CA ASP A 9 -2.06 -11.86 -29.83
C ASP A 9 -3.35 -11.32 -29.18
N TRP A 10 -3.92 -12.07 -28.23
CA TRP A 10 -5.08 -11.60 -27.46
C TRP A 10 -4.75 -10.39 -26.58
N ALA A 11 -3.61 -10.40 -25.89
CA ALA A 11 -3.21 -9.28 -25.03
C ALA A 11 -2.91 -8.01 -25.83
N GLU A 12 -2.33 -8.14 -27.02
CA GLU A 12 -2.10 -7.02 -27.92
C GLU A 12 -3.42 -6.44 -28.45
N SER A 13 -4.32 -7.30 -28.93
CA SER A 13 -5.59 -6.88 -29.51
C SER A 13 -6.58 -6.30 -28.49
N PHE A 14 -6.72 -6.94 -27.32
CA PHE A 14 -7.74 -6.56 -26.34
C PHE A 14 -7.23 -5.57 -25.29
N LEU A 15 -6.03 -5.81 -24.75
CA LEU A 15 -5.48 -5.02 -23.65
C LEU A 15 -4.47 -3.96 -24.10
N ARG A 16 -4.03 -3.99 -25.37
CA ARG A 16 -2.93 -3.16 -25.89
C ARG A 16 -1.64 -3.29 -25.07
N LEU A 17 -1.36 -4.51 -24.60
CA LEU A 17 -0.18 -4.83 -23.79
C LEU A 17 0.78 -5.74 -24.56
N THR A 18 2.07 -5.37 -24.59
CA THR A 18 3.12 -6.22 -25.16
C THR A 18 3.58 -7.25 -24.13
N ILE A 19 3.25 -8.52 -24.33
CA ILE A 19 3.71 -9.63 -23.50
C ILE A 19 4.94 -10.26 -24.13
N LYS A 20 6.07 -10.28 -23.41
CA LYS A 20 7.27 -11.03 -23.80
C LYS A 20 7.32 -12.36 -23.03
N PRO A 21 6.92 -13.49 -23.63
CA PRO A 21 7.01 -14.78 -22.96
C PRO A 21 8.48 -15.14 -22.74
N VAL A 22 8.87 -15.32 -21.48
CA VAL A 22 10.22 -15.75 -21.12
C VAL A 22 10.25 -17.27 -21.10
N SER A 23 10.94 -17.87 -22.07
CA SER A 23 11.17 -19.31 -22.05
C SER A 23 12.17 -19.68 -20.96
N ARG A 24 11.93 -20.82 -20.30
CA ARG A 24 12.94 -21.41 -19.43
C ARG A 24 14.09 -21.94 -20.30
N PRO A 25 15.36 -21.64 -19.96
CA PRO A 25 16.50 -22.25 -20.64
C PRO A 25 16.51 -23.77 -20.40
N GLY A 26 16.74 -24.54 -21.47
CA GLY A 26 16.62 -26.02 -21.46
C GLY A 26 17.56 -26.71 -20.46
N ASP A 27 18.74 -26.13 -20.23
CA ASP A 27 19.77 -26.72 -19.36
C ASP A 27 19.63 -26.31 -17.89
N ALA A 28 18.65 -25.47 -17.53
CA ALA A 28 18.51 -25.01 -16.15
C ALA A 28 17.85 -26.07 -15.25
N LYS A 29 18.68 -26.75 -14.45
CA LYS A 29 18.24 -27.63 -13.37
C LYS A 29 17.84 -26.78 -12.14
N GLY A 30 16.54 -26.75 -11.82
CA GLY A 30 16.01 -26.04 -10.66
C GLY A 30 15.25 -24.73 -10.98
N PHE A 31 15.04 -23.90 -9.97
CA PHE A 31 14.26 -22.66 -10.08
C PHE A 31 15.11 -21.52 -10.65
N VAL A 32 14.72 -21.01 -11.82
CA VAL A 32 15.33 -19.80 -12.41
C VAL A 32 14.53 -18.59 -11.96
N VAL A 33 15.18 -17.64 -11.28
CA VAL A 33 14.54 -16.39 -10.85
C VAL A 33 14.30 -15.51 -12.08
N LEU A 34 13.03 -15.23 -12.39
CA LEU A 34 12.69 -14.30 -13.46
C LEU A 34 12.79 -12.85 -12.96
N PRO A 35 13.40 -11.94 -13.74
CA PRO A 35 13.46 -10.53 -13.38
C PRO A 35 12.03 -9.98 -13.24
N ARG A 36 11.77 -9.25 -12.16
CA ARG A 36 10.49 -8.60 -11.82
C ARG A 36 9.32 -9.53 -11.42
N ARG A 37 9.49 -10.84 -11.37
CA ARG A 37 8.47 -11.79 -10.89
C ARG A 37 7.98 -11.46 -9.47
N TRP A 38 8.90 -11.00 -8.62
CA TRP A 38 8.63 -10.56 -7.25
C TRP A 38 7.59 -9.42 -7.14
N VAL A 39 7.41 -8.61 -8.19
CA VAL A 39 6.41 -7.52 -8.20
C VAL A 39 4.99 -8.09 -8.29
N VAL A 40 4.80 -9.10 -9.16
CA VAL A 40 3.52 -9.80 -9.32
C VAL A 40 3.21 -10.57 -8.05
N GLU A 41 4.18 -11.34 -7.55
CA GLU A 41 4.03 -12.13 -6.34
C GLU A 41 3.73 -11.27 -5.11
N ARG A 42 4.39 -10.11 -4.96
CA ARG A 42 4.05 -9.19 -3.87
C ARG A 42 2.63 -8.66 -4.00
N SER A 43 2.17 -8.32 -5.21
CA SER A 43 0.81 -7.83 -5.41
C SER A 43 -0.21 -8.90 -5.01
N LEU A 44 0.03 -10.16 -5.39
CA LEU A 44 -0.77 -11.31 -4.96
C LEU A 44 -0.70 -11.53 -3.44
N ALA A 45 0.49 -11.44 -2.85
CA ALA A 45 0.68 -11.57 -1.41
C ALA A 45 -0.09 -10.48 -0.65
N CYS A 46 -0.09 -9.23 -1.12
CA CYS A 46 -0.86 -8.15 -0.53
C CYS A 46 -2.38 -8.37 -0.64
N LEU A 47 -2.86 -8.93 -1.76
CA LEU A 47 -4.27 -9.30 -1.91
C LEU A 47 -4.66 -10.42 -0.94
N LEU A 48 -3.80 -11.42 -0.75
CA LEU A 48 -4.00 -12.54 0.18
C LEU A 48 -3.81 -12.13 1.65
N HIS A 49 -3.01 -11.10 1.92
CA HIS A 49 -2.77 -10.55 3.26
C HIS A 49 -4.04 -9.96 3.88
N ALA A 50 -4.96 -9.44 3.06
CA ALA A 50 -6.34 -9.26 3.47
C ALA A 50 -6.93 -10.65 3.73
N ARG A 51 -6.77 -11.16 4.96
CA ARG A 51 -7.06 -12.54 5.40
C ARG A 51 -8.38 -13.10 4.87
N ARG A 52 -9.35 -12.23 4.63
CA ARG A 52 -10.65 -12.53 4.01
C ARG A 52 -10.55 -13.16 2.62
N ASN A 53 -9.60 -12.75 1.77
CA ASN A 53 -9.44 -13.30 0.40
C ASN A 53 -8.78 -14.68 0.38
N ALA A 54 -8.07 -15.08 1.45
CA ALA A 54 -7.40 -16.38 1.50
C ALA A 54 -8.38 -17.56 1.61
N ARG A 55 -9.62 -17.29 2.05
CA ARG A 55 -10.68 -18.29 2.16
C ARG A 55 -11.98 -17.71 1.61
N ASN A 56 -12.19 -17.90 0.30
CA ASN A 56 -13.44 -17.53 -0.31
C ASN A 56 -14.50 -18.60 0.01
N TYR A 57 -15.39 -18.31 0.96
CA TYR A 57 -16.53 -19.17 1.31
C TYR A 57 -17.85 -18.71 0.68
N GLU A 58 -17.81 -17.67 -0.14
CA GLU A 58 -18.99 -17.09 -0.74
C GLU A 58 -19.37 -17.88 -1.99
N THR A 59 -20.61 -18.38 -2.02
CA THR A 59 -21.21 -19.02 -3.21
C THR A 59 -21.27 -18.09 -4.41
N PRO A 60 -21.69 -16.81 -4.28
CA PRO A 60 -21.71 -15.88 -5.40
C PRO A 60 -20.32 -15.27 -5.71
N PRO A 61 -19.84 -15.34 -6.98
CA PRO A 61 -18.54 -14.78 -7.36
C PRO A 61 -18.47 -13.25 -7.17
N GLN A 62 -19.59 -12.55 -7.26
CA GLN A 62 -19.67 -11.08 -7.16
C GLN A 62 -19.14 -10.54 -5.82
N HIS A 63 -19.31 -11.32 -4.75
CA HIS A 63 -18.87 -10.89 -3.42
C HIS A 63 -17.34 -10.99 -3.31
N SER A 64 -16.77 -12.07 -3.85
CA SER A 64 -15.32 -12.25 -3.93
C SER A 64 -14.65 -11.18 -4.81
N GLU A 65 -15.29 -10.79 -5.91
CA GLU A 65 -14.84 -9.69 -6.78
C GLU A 65 -14.86 -8.34 -6.06
N ALA A 66 -15.91 -8.05 -5.29
CA ALA A 66 -16.00 -6.84 -4.48
C ALA A 66 -14.88 -6.79 -3.42
N MET A 67 -14.59 -7.92 -2.76
CA MET A 67 -13.53 -8.01 -1.77
C MET A 67 -12.13 -7.82 -2.36
N LEU A 68 -11.87 -8.37 -3.55
CA LEU A 68 -10.63 -8.12 -4.29
C LEU A 68 -10.49 -6.64 -4.66
N THR A 69 -11.59 -6.02 -5.09
CA THR A 69 -11.63 -4.59 -5.44
C THR A 69 -11.31 -3.71 -4.25
N LEU A 70 -11.93 -3.94 -3.09
CA LEU A 70 -11.66 -3.22 -1.85
C LEU A 70 -10.19 -3.37 -1.40
N SER A 71 -9.64 -4.58 -1.54
CA SER A 71 -8.24 -4.87 -1.22
C SER A 71 -7.30 -4.08 -2.13
N ALA A 72 -7.58 -4.06 -3.43
CA ALA A 72 -6.81 -3.30 -4.42
C ALA A 72 -6.88 -1.78 -4.18
N ILE A 73 -8.04 -1.24 -3.82
CA ILE A 73 -8.22 0.17 -3.44
C ILE A 73 -7.33 0.48 -2.24
N THR A 74 -7.44 -0.28 -1.16
CA THR A 74 -6.66 -0.06 0.08
C THR A 74 -5.14 -0.04 -0.17
N LEU A 75 -4.65 -0.86 -1.10
CA LEU A 75 -3.22 -0.90 -1.48
C LEU A 75 -2.79 0.26 -2.39
N LYS A 76 -3.69 0.77 -3.23
CA LYS A 76 -3.39 1.80 -4.24
C LYS A 76 -3.62 3.21 -3.72
N THR A 77 -4.65 3.43 -2.90
CA THR A 77 -5.03 4.75 -2.37
C THR A 77 -3.87 5.47 -1.70
N PRO A 78 -3.07 4.83 -0.82
CA PRO A 78 -1.92 5.50 -0.22
C PRO A 78 -0.99 6.07 -1.29
N ARG A 79 -0.73 5.38 -2.39
CA ARG A 79 0.19 5.83 -3.44
C ARG A 79 -0.26 7.08 -4.16
N LEU A 80 -1.57 7.31 -4.24
CA LEU A 80 -2.15 8.51 -4.85
C LEU A 80 -2.15 9.68 -3.87
N THR A 81 -2.34 9.39 -2.58
CA THR A 81 -2.39 10.40 -1.52
C THR A 81 -1.04 10.64 -0.87
N TRP A 82 -0.02 9.84 -1.19
CA TRP A 82 1.35 9.97 -0.70
C TRP A 82 1.93 11.26 -1.28
N GLN A 83 1.82 12.34 -0.51
CA GLN A 83 2.65 13.52 -0.71
C GLN A 83 4.02 13.22 -0.10
N PRO A 84 5.12 13.38 -0.86
CA PRO A 84 6.43 13.35 -0.26
C PRO A 84 6.48 14.46 0.80
N ILE A 85 6.92 14.13 2.00
CA ILE A 85 7.17 15.13 3.04
C ILE A 85 8.30 16.01 2.50
N HIS A 86 7.96 17.16 1.93
CA HIS A 86 8.94 18.13 1.51
C HIS A 86 9.59 18.71 2.77
N PRO A 87 10.92 18.90 2.83
CA PRO A 87 11.57 19.45 4.01
C PRO A 87 11.02 20.84 4.44
N ASN A 88 10.38 21.56 3.51
CA ASN A 88 9.72 22.85 3.77
C ASN A 88 8.20 22.78 4.00
N SER A 89 7.55 21.61 3.94
CA SER A 89 6.10 21.49 4.16
C SER A 89 5.68 21.69 5.62
N ALA A 90 6.64 21.86 6.54
CA ALA A 90 6.40 22.20 7.94
C ALA A 90 6.17 23.70 8.19
N VAL A 91 6.38 24.57 7.19
CA VAL A 91 6.28 26.03 7.32
C VAL A 91 4.83 26.53 7.13
N HIS A 92 3.97 25.74 6.50
CA HIS A 92 2.57 26.07 6.29
C HIS A 92 1.66 25.03 6.94
N GLY A 93 1.20 25.33 8.16
CA GLY A 93 -0.09 24.89 8.69
C GLY A 93 -0.31 23.38 8.86
N GLN A 94 -0.23 22.93 10.12
CA GLN A 94 -1.04 21.86 10.72
C GLN A 94 -1.34 20.64 9.82
N ARG A 95 -0.63 19.52 10.08
CA ARG A 95 -1.13 18.19 9.70
C ARG A 95 -2.59 18.10 10.16
N PRO A 96 -3.56 17.69 9.32
CA PRO A 96 -4.90 17.44 9.81
C PRO A 96 -4.79 16.32 10.84
N HIS A 97 -5.01 16.67 12.11
CA HIS A 97 -5.18 15.71 13.17
C HIS A 97 -6.50 14.99 12.89
N PHE A 98 -6.42 13.82 12.26
CA PHE A 98 -7.55 12.89 12.20
C PHE A 98 -7.72 12.33 13.61
N GLU A 99 -8.60 12.93 14.39
CA GLU A 99 -9.12 12.31 15.61
C GLU A 99 -9.63 10.90 15.26
N PRO A 100 -9.33 9.87 16.07
CA PRO A 100 -10.00 8.59 15.90
C PRO A 100 -11.51 8.80 15.93
N PHE A 101 -12.25 8.13 15.06
CA PHE A 101 -13.72 8.12 15.13
C PHE A 101 -14.14 7.42 16.43
N ASP A 102 -14.25 8.21 17.50
CA ASP A 102 -14.65 7.73 18.82
C ASP A 102 -16.16 7.52 18.84
N LEU A 103 -16.58 6.25 18.69
CA LEU A 103 -17.97 5.82 18.79
C LEU A 103 -18.61 6.12 20.17
N ARG A 104 -17.85 6.59 21.17
CA ARG A 104 -18.36 7.05 22.47
C ARG A 104 -18.62 8.56 22.56
N ARG A 105 -18.30 9.35 21.53
CA ARG A 105 -18.68 10.77 21.41
C ARG A 105 -19.78 10.97 20.37
N GLN A 106 -20.92 10.33 20.56
CA GLN A 106 -22.16 10.93 20.08
C GLN A 106 -22.51 12.06 21.05
N PRO A 107 -22.75 13.31 20.61
CA PRO A 107 -23.09 14.38 21.52
C PRO A 107 -24.49 14.14 22.06
N LEU A 108 -24.59 13.67 23.31
CA LEU A 108 -25.74 14.00 24.14
C LEU A 108 -25.50 15.45 24.58
N LEU A 109 -26.30 16.35 24.02
CA LEU A 109 -26.25 17.78 24.27
C LEU A 109 -26.35 18.08 25.77
N THR A 110 -25.25 18.50 26.40
CA THR A 110 -25.34 19.26 27.66
C THR A 110 -24.12 20.13 27.92
N SER A 111 -24.41 21.43 27.98
CA SER A 111 -23.76 22.55 28.70
C SER A 111 -22.24 22.76 28.59
N LEU A 112 -21.92 23.96 28.08
CA LEU A 112 -20.64 24.66 28.17
C LEU A 112 -20.06 24.64 29.59
N ASP A 113 -18.74 24.52 29.70
CA ASP A 113 -18.03 25.37 30.67
C ASP A 113 -16.63 25.75 30.19
N VAL A 114 -16.35 27.03 30.43
CA VAL A 114 -15.16 27.79 30.08
C VAL A 114 -14.20 27.69 31.26
N THR A 115 -12.98 27.20 31.08
CA THR A 115 -11.76 27.80 31.67
C THR A 115 -10.46 27.11 31.24
N ASP A 116 -9.50 27.99 30.94
CA ASP A 116 -8.05 27.89 31.12
C ASP A 116 -7.07 27.43 30.01
N VAL A 117 -6.12 28.35 29.79
CA VAL A 117 -5.04 28.51 28.80
C VAL A 117 -3.70 28.46 29.59
N PRO A 118 -2.55 28.15 28.96
CA PRO A 118 -1.67 27.06 29.38
C PRO A 118 -0.41 27.46 30.17
N ALA A 119 0.20 26.49 30.85
CA ALA A 119 1.53 26.60 31.46
C ALA A 119 2.58 25.76 30.70
N LYS A 120 3.53 26.43 30.03
CA LYS A 120 4.74 25.82 29.42
C LYS A 120 5.81 25.52 30.48
N ARG A 121 6.40 24.31 30.43
CA ARG A 121 7.76 23.91 30.87
C ARG A 121 8.12 22.70 29.99
N GLY A 122 9.21 22.60 29.24
CA GLY A 122 10.62 22.81 29.58
C GLY A 122 11.33 21.43 29.60
N LEU A 123 12.54 21.34 29.02
CA LEU A 123 13.40 20.14 28.83
C LEU A 123 12.97 19.20 27.69
N GLY A 124 13.76 18.91 26.64
CA GLY A 124 15.21 18.86 26.55
C GLY A 124 15.66 17.40 26.57
N ARG A 125 15.98 16.83 25.40
CA ARG A 125 16.90 15.69 25.23
C ARG A 125 17.24 15.52 23.76
N ALA A 126 18.49 15.86 23.45
CA ALA A 126 19.16 15.52 22.21
C ALA A 126 19.19 13.99 22.05
N SER A 127 18.87 13.51 20.85
CA SER A 127 19.21 12.14 20.45
C SER A 127 19.97 12.23 19.14
N ALA A 128 21.27 11.92 19.24
CA ALA A 128 22.20 11.87 18.14
C ALA A 128 21.71 10.86 17.08
N ALA A 129 21.55 11.33 15.84
CA ALA A 129 21.41 10.46 14.69
C ALA A 129 22.79 10.27 14.06
N LEU A 130 23.36 9.09 14.32
CA LEU A 130 24.55 8.58 13.64
C LEU A 130 24.24 8.50 12.13
N THR A 131 24.85 9.38 11.34
CA THR A 131 24.75 9.34 9.88
C THR A 131 25.74 8.28 9.38
N ILE A 132 25.23 7.18 8.84
CA ILE A 132 26.04 6.21 8.09
C ILE A 132 26.22 6.79 6.69
N ASP A 133 27.41 7.35 6.45
CA ASP A 133 27.90 7.71 5.13
C ASP A 133 27.99 6.45 4.26
N LYS A 134 27.41 6.52 3.07
CA LYS A 134 27.31 5.42 2.10
C LYS A 134 28.40 5.51 1.02
N ASN A 135 29.46 6.27 1.25
CA ASN A 135 30.51 6.44 0.24
C ASN A 135 31.92 6.18 0.79
N CYS A 136 32.30 4.90 0.89
CA CYS A 136 33.70 4.45 0.86
C CYS A 136 33.78 2.91 0.74
N PRO A 137 34.70 2.35 -0.05
CA PRO A 137 35.14 2.70 -1.41
C PRO A 137 34.41 1.90 -2.51
#